data_AF-A0A6G2HC05-F1
#
_entry.id   AF-A0A6G2HC05-F1
#
_cell.length_a   1.000
_cell.length_b   1.000
_cell.length_c   1.000
_cell.angle_alpha   90.00
_cell.angle_beta   90.00
_cell.angle_gamma   90.00
#
_symmetry.space_group_name_H-M   'P 1'
#
loop_
_entity.id
_entity.type
_entity.pdbx_description
1 polymer ?
#
loop_
_entity_poly.entity_id
_entity_poly.type
_entity_poly.pdbx_seq_one_letter_code
_entity_poly.pdbx_strand_id
1 'polypeptide(L)'
;MKAVETVPHEYAANYVYPDGLGPWFGAARLCDATGSRRGSFRLDGETWRVTLSYQESGLAPPDGGTTPDGTRVEFDTLREFRLNAVVDDDVGEKKVKALIQPRWRGLQSKSGKDAARPLWDLGDAVNVRVNASNVEFDTVETVIQRAAGAVTLDPMHFENRTDAYSVVIDAARYVRLDDDVSGPIHGREGPIARMGHLLESDRSGYRKVVQDDTKRSGYYHTVTLGSTRVRECFPDHEIPRELKHYYARESESFPDDHPLAHPKVEASYQSSRWDRTLRPTDHDDLVSELEETILATINEAGLPTQPLNDDGDGGGRTYVPDAYFEASTIDRSRVLPLNLERVESDQRNVVIRQLMNGLSPVELDSLQTLVADGGEVSPADIADQHDWHPDSVRRGLRRIEDMVIREHGSVALRSHYVAEQVVEAIDDACEGVRNAVGTAANALQNAERDALDDRTDELIAFCQANGIHIDEREARIRVRMNDLAGDAWADLITRLKRYWVEAGRDPERLKDAMTHYRDNAGPKIRPARSAWGRGQTLQ
;
A
#
# COMPACT_ATOMS: atom_id res chain seq x y z
N MET A 1 9.23 -0.27 -20.80
CA MET A 1 9.81 -1.36 -19.99
C MET A 1 8.77 -2.45 -19.83
N LYS A 2 9.18 -3.69 -19.58
CA LYS A 2 8.27 -4.83 -19.46
C LYS A 2 7.93 -5.09 -17.99
N ALA A 3 6.68 -5.45 -17.73
CA ALA A 3 6.19 -5.85 -16.41
C ALA A 3 5.12 -6.93 -16.53
N VAL A 4 4.86 -7.66 -15.45
CA VAL A 4 3.75 -8.61 -15.36
C VAL A 4 2.42 -7.86 -15.50
N GLU A 5 1.47 -8.47 -16.20
CA GLU A 5 0.08 -8.00 -16.24
C GLU A 5 -0.61 -8.36 -14.93
N THR A 6 -1.19 -7.38 -14.24
CA THR A 6 -2.03 -7.67 -13.08
C THR A 6 -3.43 -7.99 -13.55
N VAL A 7 -4.21 -8.70 -12.73
CA VAL A 7 -5.59 -9.08 -13.09
C VAL A 7 -6.59 -8.64 -12.01
N PRO A 8 -7.86 -8.39 -12.36
CA PRO A 8 -8.89 -8.00 -11.42
C PRO A 8 -9.21 -9.16 -10.47
N HIS A 9 -9.46 -8.86 -9.20
CA HIS A 9 -9.89 -9.85 -8.22
C HIS A 9 -11.34 -9.63 -7.81
N GLU A 10 -11.63 -8.48 -7.21
CA GLU A 10 -12.94 -8.12 -6.67
C GLU A 10 -13.29 -6.70 -7.11
N TYR A 11 -14.57 -6.45 -7.33
CA TYR A 11 -15.11 -5.13 -7.65
C TYR A 11 -16.53 -5.00 -7.10
N ALA A 12 -16.82 -3.91 -6.42
CA ALA A 12 -18.15 -3.59 -5.93
C ALA A 12 -18.51 -2.15 -6.29
N ALA A 13 -19.74 -1.95 -6.75
CA ALA A 13 -20.23 -0.63 -7.13
C ALA A 13 -21.74 -0.50 -6.90
N ASN A 14 -22.21 0.74 -6.93
CA ASN A 14 -23.62 1.05 -7.11
C ASN A 14 -23.76 1.80 -8.44
N TYR A 15 -24.49 1.23 -9.38
CA TYR A 15 -24.84 1.88 -10.64
C TYR A 15 -26.27 2.39 -10.56
N VAL A 16 -26.45 3.67 -10.81
CA VAL A 16 -27.75 4.33 -10.71
C VAL A 16 -28.27 4.64 -12.11
N TYR A 17 -29.49 4.20 -12.40
CA TYR A 17 -30.20 4.43 -13.66
C TYR A 17 -31.43 5.31 -13.37
N PRO A 18 -31.49 6.54 -13.89
CA PRO A 18 -32.51 7.53 -13.52
C PRO A 18 -33.81 7.43 -14.33
N ASP A 19 -33.90 6.49 -15.28
CA ASP A 19 -35.01 6.40 -16.25
C ASP A 19 -36.26 5.70 -15.67
N GLY A 20 -36.58 5.95 -14.40
CA GLY A 20 -37.74 5.37 -13.71
C GLY A 20 -37.53 3.94 -13.19
N LEU A 21 -38.64 3.28 -12.84
CA LEU A 21 -38.67 1.92 -12.27
C LEU A 21 -38.77 0.80 -13.32
N GLY A 22 -38.58 1.12 -14.61
CA GLY A 22 -38.67 0.18 -15.74
C GLY A 22 -37.92 -1.14 -15.54
N PRO A 23 -36.60 -1.14 -15.25
CA PRO A 23 -35.85 -2.37 -15.04
C PRO A 23 -36.39 -3.22 -13.88
N TRP A 24 -36.86 -2.55 -12.82
CA TRP A 24 -37.42 -3.22 -11.66
C TRP A 24 -38.76 -3.90 -11.97
N PHE A 25 -39.69 -3.21 -12.64
CA PHE A 25 -40.95 -3.79 -13.08
C PHE A 25 -40.76 -4.89 -14.13
N GLY A 26 -39.81 -4.72 -15.04
CA GLY A 26 -39.44 -5.74 -16.04
C GLY A 26 -38.99 -7.03 -15.35
N ALA A 27 -38.06 -6.92 -14.39
CA ALA A 27 -37.61 -8.06 -13.62
C ALA A 27 -38.72 -8.70 -12.78
N ALA A 28 -39.62 -7.91 -12.20
CA ALA A 28 -40.79 -8.39 -11.46
C ALA A 28 -41.69 -9.24 -12.34
N ARG A 29 -42.10 -8.72 -13.51
CA ARG A 29 -42.97 -9.44 -14.46
C ARG A 29 -42.36 -10.77 -14.90
N LEU A 30 -41.06 -10.78 -15.17
CA LEU A 30 -40.35 -12.00 -15.60
C LEU A 30 -40.31 -13.06 -14.49
N CYS A 31 -40.02 -12.64 -13.26
CA CYS A 31 -39.99 -13.51 -12.09
C CYS A 31 -41.39 -14.00 -11.70
N ASP A 32 -42.43 -13.17 -11.75
CA ASP A 32 -43.80 -13.59 -11.45
C ASP A 32 -44.31 -14.68 -12.41
N ALA A 33 -43.87 -14.62 -13.68
CA ALA A 33 -44.25 -15.60 -14.69
C ALA A 33 -43.57 -16.97 -14.51
N THR A 34 -42.39 -17.03 -13.89
CA THR A 34 -41.51 -18.22 -13.96
C THR A 34 -40.84 -18.62 -12.64
N GLY A 35 -40.97 -17.82 -11.59
CA GLY A 35 -40.17 -17.88 -10.36
C GLY A 35 -38.72 -17.41 -10.57
N SER A 36 -38.04 -17.99 -11.56
CA SER A 36 -36.67 -17.61 -11.98
C SER A 36 -36.49 -17.82 -13.48
N ARG A 37 -35.62 -17.03 -14.10
CA ARG A 37 -35.23 -17.22 -15.50
C ARG A 37 -33.76 -17.56 -15.62
N ARG A 38 -33.43 -18.33 -16.65
CA ARG A 38 -32.06 -18.68 -17.01
C ARG A 38 -31.82 -18.34 -18.47
N GLY A 39 -30.59 -17.98 -18.78
CA GLY A 39 -30.13 -17.66 -20.12
C GLY A 39 -28.64 -17.86 -20.25
N SER A 40 -28.12 -17.62 -21.45
CA SER A 40 -26.68 -17.56 -21.67
C SER A 40 -26.34 -16.56 -22.77
N PHE A 41 -25.13 -16.04 -22.75
CA PHE A 41 -24.57 -15.22 -23.83
C PHE A 41 -23.08 -15.51 -24.01
N ARG A 42 -22.50 -15.00 -25.08
CA ARG A 42 -21.05 -15.04 -25.33
C ARG A 42 -20.46 -13.63 -25.30
N LEU A 43 -19.28 -13.50 -24.70
CA LEU A 43 -18.49 -12.28 -24.64
C LEU A 43 -17.01 -12.69 -24.65
N ASP A 44 -16.21 -12.11 -25.55
CA ASP A 44 -14.76 -12.32 -25.65
C ASP A 44 -14.31 -13.80 -25.65
N GLY A 45 -15.07 -14.65 -26.35
CA GLY A 45 -14.80 -16.09 -26.45
C GLY A 45 -15.32 -16.92 -25.28
N GLU A 46 -15.77 -16.28 -24.20
CA GLU A 46 -16.31 -16.92 -23.01
C GLU A 46 -17.83 -17.12 -23.12
N THR A 47 -18.33 -18.22 -22.56
CA THR A 47 -19.77 -18.47 -22.44
C THR A 47 -20.20 -18.14 -21.01
N TRP A 48 -21.21 -17.29 -20.87
CA TRP A 48 -21.72 -16.84 -19.58
C TRP A 48 -23.10 -17.43 -19.32
N ARG A 49 -23.27 -18.09 -18.18
CA ARG A 49 -24.57 -18.57 -17.69
C ARG A 49 -25.22 -17.50 -16.82
N VAL A 50 -26.48 -17.22 -17.09
CA VAL A 50 -27.23 -16.14 -16.44
C VAL A 50 -28.42 -16.70 -15.70
N THR A 51 -28.67 -16.19 -14.50
CA THR A 51 -29.89 -16.44 -13.73
C THR A 51 -30.48 -15.11 -13.24
N LEU A 52 -31.77 -14.93 -13.48
CA LEU A 52 -32.61 -13.89 -12.88
C LEU A 52 -33.49 -14.52 -11.81
N SER A 53 -33.40 -14.02 -10.58
CA SER A 53 -34.21 -14.43 -9.44
C SER A 53 -34.59 -13.23 -8.57
N TYR A 54 -35.31 -13.45 -7.47
CA TYR A 54 -35.68 -12.38 -6.55
C TYR A 54 -35.44 -12.74 -5.08
N GLN A 55 -35.43 -11.72 -4.23
CA GLN A 55 -35.48 -11.81 -2.78
C GLN A 55 -36.53 -10.83 -2.25
N GLU A 56 -37.07 -11.08 -1.06
CA GLU A 56 -37.85 -10.05 -0.36
C GLU A 56 -36.95 -8.89 0.04
N SER A 57 -37.45 -7.67 -0.12
CA SER A 57 -36.73 -6.47 0.24
C SER A 57 -36.94 -6.10 1.70
N GLY A 58 -35.92 -5.47 2.28
CA GLY A 58 -36.04 -4.70 3.54
C GLY A 58 -36.72 -3.34 3.36
N LEU A 59 -37.15 -2.99 2.14
CA LEU A 59 -37.81 -1.73 1.79
C LEU A 59 -39.34 -1.81 1.97
N ALA A 60 -39.94 -0.67 2.31
CA ALA A 60 -41.38 -0.50 2.42
C ALA A 60 -41.97 0.02 1.09
N PRO A 61 -43.15 -0.47 0.68
CA PRO A 61 -43.86 0.10 -0.47
C PRO A 61 -44.25 1.56 -0.20
N PRO A 62 -44.53 2.36 -1.26
CA PRO A 62 -44.94 3.75 -1.07
C PRO A 62 -46.32 3.84 -0.40
N ASP A 63 -46.50 4.84 0.46
CA ASP A 63 -47.79 5.12 1.08
C ASP A 63 -48.85 5.41 0.01
N GLY A 64 -49.99 4.70 0.07
CA GLY A 64 -51.04 4.82 -0.94
C GLY A 64 -50.71 4.17 -2.30
N GLY A 65 -49.62 3.40 -2.40
CA GLY A 65 -49.29 2.60 -3.57
C GLY A 65 -48.81 3.41 -4.78
N THR A 66 -48.40 4.66 -4.60
CA THR A 66 -47.87 5.52 -5.67
C THR A 66 -46.65 6.28 -5.19
N THR A 67 -45.56 6.30 -5.96
CA THR A 67 -44.36 7.10 -5.66
C THR A 67 -44.68 8.60 -5.75
N PRO A 68 -43.85 9.49 -5.16
CA PRO A 68 -44.04 10.94 -5.31
C PRO A 68 -44.06 11.44 -6.76
N ASP A 69 -43.42 10.72 -7.68
CA ASP A 69 -43.37 11.06 -9.10
C ASP A 69 -44.58 10.51 -9.89
N GLY A 70 -45.51 9.82 -9.21
CA GLY A 70 -46.75 9.33 -9.79
C GLY A 70 -46.69 7.89 -10.30
N THR A 71 -45.61 7.14 -10.05
CA THR A 71 -45.52 5.74 -10.47
C THR A 71 -46.28 4.84 -9.51
N ARG A 72 -47.24 4.08 -10.04
CA ARG A 72 -48.03 3.13 -9.25
C ARG A 72 -47.21 1.88 -8.92
N VAL A 73 -47.11 1.53 -7.64
CA VAL A 73 -46.40 0.36 -7.12
C VAL A 73 -47.37 -0.50 -6.31
N GLU A 74 -47.96 -1.50 -6.95
CA GLU A 74 -48.96 -2.41 -6.36
C GLU A 74 -48.32 -3.65 -5.73
N PHE A 75 -47.38 -3.45 -4.79
CA PHE A 75 -46.70 -4.55 -4.11
C PHE A 75 -46.90 -4.43 -2.61
N ASP A 76 -47.56 -5.42 -2.00
CA ASP A 76 -47.70 -5.51 -0.53
C ASP A 76 -46.33 -5.70 0.14
N THR A 77 -45.41 -6.37 -0.55
CA THR A 77 -44.01 -6.52 -0.14
C THR A 77 -43.11 -6.34 -1.34
N LEU A 78 -42.21 -5.36 -1.26
CA LEU A 78 -41.22 -5.10 -2.30
C LEU A 78 -40.25 -6.26 -2.43
N ARG A 79 -39.81 -6.50 -3.67
CA ARG A 79 -38.77 -7.46 -4.01
C ARG A 79 -37.56 -6.74 -4.57
N GLU A 80 -36.41 -7.38 -4.48
CA GLU A 80 -35.20 -6.99 -5.20
C GLU A 80 -34.79 -8.13 -6.10
N PHE A 81 -34.28 -7.81 -7.29
CA PHE A 81 -34.02 -8.81 -8.32
C PHE A 81 -32.54 -9.02 -8.50
N ARG A 82 -32.10 -10.28 -8.47
CA ARG A 82 -30.71 -10.68 -8.66
C ARG A 82 -30.53 -11.15 -10.08
N LEU A 83 -29.71 -10.44 -10.84
CA LEU A 83 -29.20 -10.84 -12.13
C LEU A 83 -27.75 -11.32 -11.93
N ASN A 84 -27.55 -12.64 -11.98
CA ASN A 84 -26.25 -13.27 -11.77
C ASN A 84 -25.73 -13.81 -13.11
N ALA A 85 -24.55 -13.38 -13.53
CA ALA A 85 -23.82 -13.92 -14.67
C ALA A 85 -22.52 -14.57 -14.18
N VAL A 86 -22.26 -15.81 -14.62
CA VAL A 86 -21.07 -16.58 -14.23
C VAL A 86 -20.50 -17.23 -15.49
N VAL A 87 -19.19 -17.15 -15.70
CA VAL A 87 -18.53 -17.88 -16.80
C VAL A 87 -18.73 -19.38 -16.61
N ASP A 88 -18.98 -20.07 -17.72
CA ASP A 88 -19.08 -21.52 -17.76
C ASP A 88 -17.67 -22.13 -17.89
N ASP A 89 -16.92 -22.04 -16.81
CA ASP A 89 -15.61 -22.69 -16.62
C ASP A 89 -15.67 -23.68 -15.45
N ASP A 90 -14.57 -24.41 -15.23
CA ASP A 90 -14.47 -25.45 -14.20
C ASP A 90 -14.41 -24.89 -12.76
N VAL A 91 -14.14 -23.58 -12.60
CA VAL A 91 -13.88 -22.94 -11.31
C VAL A 91 -15.11 -22.16 -10.80
N GLY A 92 -15.84 -21.49 -11.68
CA GLY A 92 -17.08 -20.75 -11.42
C GLY A 92 -16.91 -19.43 -10.67
N GLU A 93 -15.70 -18.86 -10.70
CA GLU A 93 -15.32 -17.69 -9.89
C GLU A 93 -15.17 -16.40 -10.70
N LYS A 94 -15.25 -16.45 -12.03
CA LYS A 94 -15.45 -15.27 -12.88
C LYS A 94 -16.94 -14.96 -13.02
N LYS A 95 -17.39 -13.90 -12.34
CA LYS A 95 -18.83 -13.63 -12.15
C LYS A 95 -19.16 -12.16 -11.94
N VAL A 96 -20.38 -11.79 -12.30
CA VAL A 96 -21.02 -10.50 -12.00
C VAL A 96 -22.38 -10.75 -11.36
N LYS A 97 -22.61 -10.19 -10.19
CA LYS A 97 -23.87 -10.24 -9.44
C LYS A 97 -24.44 -8.83 -9.33
N ALA A 98 -25.56 -8.60 -9.99
CA ALA A 98 -26.26 -7.32 -9.99
C ALA A 98 -27.59 -7.45 -9.22
N LEU A 99 -27.74 -6.70 -8.13
CA LEU A 99 -28.99 -6.59 -7.37
C LEU A 99 -29.72 -5.32 -7.79
N ILE A 100 -30.81 -5.49 -8.53
CA ILE A 100 -31.70 -4.43 -9.03
C ILE A 100 -32.65 -4.03 -7.90
N GLN A 101 -32.54 -2.79 -7.44
CA GLN A 101 -33.30 -2.25 -6.32
C GLN A 101 -34.02 -0.96 -6.73
N PRO A 102 -35.31 -0.81 -6.38
CA PRO A 102 -36.03 0.40 -6.72
C PRO A 102 -35.61 1.55 -5.80
N ARG A 103 -35.68 2.78 -6.31
CA ARG A 103 -35.37 4.01 -5.59
C ARG A 103 -36.38 5.09 -5.97
N TRP A 104 -36.82 5.84 -4.98
CA TRP A 104 -37.66 7.03 -5.17
C TRP A 104 -37.52 7.94 -3.95
N ARG A 105 -37.96 9.20 -4.09
CA ARG A 105 -37.95 10.18 -3.00
C ARG A 105 -38.77 9.70 -1.81
N GLY A 106 -38.19 9.72 -0.61
CA GLY A 106 -38.89 9.30 0.61
C GLY A 106 -39.06 7.78 0.77
N LEU A 107 -38.38 6.96 -0.03
CA LEU A 107 -38.34 5.52 0.17
C LEU A 107 -37.84 5.17 1.58
N GLN A 108 -38.62 4.37 2.30
CA GLN A 108 -38.28 3.91 3.64
C GLN A 108 -37.93 2.42 3.64
N SER A 109 -37.09 2.03 4.59
CA SER A 109 -37.00 0.64 5.03
C SER A 109 -38.24 0.24 5.82
N LYS A 110 -38.50 -1.07 5.94
CA LYS A 110 -39.53 -1.63 6.84
C LYS A 110 -39.34 -1.21 8.31
N SER A 111 -38.14 -0.76 8.67
CA SER A 111 -37.82 -0.23 10.01
C SER A 111 -38.12 1.27 10.18
N GLY A 112 -38.67 1.94 9.16
CA GLY A 112 -38.97 3.37 9.16
C GLY A 112 -37.76 4.28 8.94
N LYS A 113 -36.57 3.71 8.69
CA LYS A 113 -35.37 4.48 8.31
C LYS A 113 -35.42 4.86 6.83
N ASP A 114 -35.04 6.09 6.51
CA ASP A 114 -34.85 6.55 5.14
C ASP A 114 -33.80 5.71 4.39
N ALA A 115 -34.19 5.19 3.24
CA ALA A 115 -33.39 4.31 2.39
C ALA A 115 -33.06 4.92 1.01
N ALA A 116 -33.49 6.17 0.74
CA ALA A 116 -33.30 6.83 -0.55
C ALA A 116 -32.01 7.66 -0.68
N ARG A 117 -31.30 7.94 0.42
CA ARG A 117 -30.08 8.80 0.43
C ARG A 117 -29.11 8.42 -0.70
N PRO A 118 -28.59 9.32 -1.57
CA PRO A 118 -28.82 10.75 -1.83
C PRO A 118 -29.66 11.03 -3.10
N LEU A 119 -30.54 10.11 -3.52
CA LEU A 119 -31.16 10.09 -4.86
C LEU A 119 -32.42 10.99 -5.00
N TRP A 120 -32.66 11.92 -4.07
CA TRP A 120 -33.96 12.60 -3.97
C TRP A 120 -34.30 13.52 -5.16
N ASP A 121 -33.29 14.03 -5.86
CA ASP A 121 -33.47 14.93 -7.00
C ASP A 121 -33.57 14.20 -8.35
N LEU A 122 -33.32 12.89 -8.38
CA LEU A 122 -33.44 12.08 -9.60
C LEU A 122 -34.88 11.65 -9.90
N GLY A 123 -35.74 11.67 -8.88
CA GLY A 123 -37.07 11.07 -8.99
C GLY A 123 -37.07 9.56 -8.83
N ASP A 124 -37.97 8.88 -9.53
CA ASP A 124 -37.99 7.42 -9.62
C ASP A 124 -36.77 6.89 -10.38
N ALA A 125 -36.05 5.94 -9.79
CA ALA A 125 -34.80 5.41 -10.32
C ALA A 125 -34.58 3.97 -9.89
N VAL A 126 -33.55 3.34 -10.46
CA VAL A 126 -33.07 2.03 -10.03
C VAL A 126 -31.60 2.10 -9.62
N ASN A 127 -31.32 1.57 -8.43
CA ASN A 127 -29.96 1.28 -7.99
C ASN A 127 -29.65 -0.18 -8.29
N VAL A 128 -28.58 -0.42 -9.04
CA VAL A 128 -28.01 -1.74 -9.25
C VAL A 128 -26.77 -1.87 -8.38
N ARG A 129 -26.89 -2.63 -7.29
CA ARG A 129 -25.73 -2.98 -6.45
C ARG A 129 -24.97 -4.12 -7.10
N VAL A 130 -23.73 -3.87 -7.48
CA VAL A 130 -22.88 -4.78 -8.24
C VAL A 130 -21.81 -5.37 -7.32
N ASN A 131 -21.59 -6.68 -7.45
CA ASN A 131 -20.36 -7.35 -6.99
C ASN A 131 -19.85 -8.23 -8.14
N ALA A 132 -18.62 -8.00 -8.58
CA ALA A 132 -17.96 -8.76 -9.62
C ALA A 132 -16.65 -9.35 -9.10
N SER A 133 -16.29 -10.54 -9.58
CA SER A 133 -15.05 -11.22 -9.22
C SER A 133 -14.38 -11.71 -10.50
N ASN A 134 -13.07 -11.47 -10.64
CA ASN A 134 -12.24 -11.80 -11.80
C ASN A 134 -12.76 -11.22 -13.15
N VAL A 135 -13.36 -10.02 -13.13
CA VAL A 135 -13.86 -9.31 -14.32
C VAL A 135 -13.26 -7.91 -14.37
N GLU A 136 -12.79 -7.49 -15.54
CA GLU A 136 -12.26 -6.13 -15.74
C GLU A 136 -13.33 -5.07 -15.45
N PHE A 137 -12.94 -4.00 -14.74
CA PHE A 137 -13.88 -3.04 -14.16
C PHE A 137 -14.79 -2.39 -15.22
N ASP A 138 -14.23 -2.02 -16.37
CA ASP A 138 -15.00 -1.45 -17.49
C ASP A 138 -15.87 -2.45 -18.25
N THR A 139 -15.63 -3.75 -18.07
CA THR A 139 -16.42 -4.81 -18.70
C THR A 139 -17.70 -5.12 -17.91
N VAL A 140 -17.75 -4.75 -16.62
CA VAL A 140 -18.84 -5.10 -15.71
C VAL A 140 -20.21 -4.63 -16.21
N GLU A 141 -20.32 -3.39 -16.69
CA GLU A 141 -21.59 -2.87 -17.21
C GLU A 141 -22.04 -3.58 -18.50
N THR A 142 -21.10 -3.88 -19.38
CA THR A 142 -21.36 -4.69 -20.58
C THR A 142 -21.91 -6.06 -20.21
N VAL A 143 -21.33 -6.72 -19.19
CA VAL A 143 -21.83 -8.01 -18.69
C VAL A 143 -23.26 -7.88 -18.17
N ILE A 144 -23.60 -6.80 -17.44
CA ILE A 144 -24.96 -6.57 -16.93
C ILE A 144 -25.95 -6.43 -18.10
N GLN A 145 -25.63 -5.63 -19.11
CA GLN A 145 -26.48 -5.43 -20.29
C GLN A 145 -26.72 -6.73 -21.05
N ARG A 146 -25.65 -7.50 -21.30
CA ARG A 146 -25.73 -8.81 -21.97
C ARG A 146 -26.52 -9.83 -21.15
N ALA A 147 -26.33 -9.83 -19.84
CA ALA A 147 -27.05 -10.70 -18.93
C ALA A 147 -28.55 -10.38 -18.91
N ALA A 148 -28.94 -9.11 -18.91
CA ALA A 148 -30.33 -8.70 -18.99
C ALA A 148 -30.99 -9.26 -20.26
N GLY A 149 -30.35 -9.07 -21.42
CA GLY A 149 -30.85 -9.58 -22.70
C GLY A 149 -31.00 -11.11 -22.71
N ALA A 150 -30.04 -11.84 -22.12
CA ALA A 150 -30.07 -13.30 -22.04
C ALA A 150 -31.28 -13.86 -21.28
N VAL A 151 -31.86 -13.09 -20.35
CA VAL A 151 -33.08 -13.46 -19.60
C VAL A 151 -34.34 -12.73 -20.12
N THR A 152 -34.21 -12.04 -21.25
CA THR A 152 -35.23 -11.20 -21.91
C THR A 152 -35.69 -9.99 -21.08
N LEU A 153 -34.86 -9.49 -20.18
CA LEU A 153 -35.00 -8.16 -19.62
C LEU A 153 -34.39 -7.17 -20.62
N ASP A 154 -35.07 -6.05 -20.86
CA ASP A 154 -34.60 -5.07 -21.86
C ASP A 154 -33.21 -4.53 -21.47
N PRO A 155 -32.16 -4.79 -22.27
CA PRO A 155 -30.81 -4.30 -22.00
C PRO A 155 -30.73 -2.77 -21.98
N MET A 156 -31.62 -2.07 -22.69
CA MET A 156 -31.66 -0.61 -22.77
C MET A 156 -31.84 0.05 -21.40
N HIS A 157 -32.43 -0.66 -20.44
CA HIS A 157 -32.56 -0.19 -19.07
C HIS A 157 -31.21 0.05 -18.37
N PHE A 158 -30.12 -0.51 -18.90
CA PHE A 158 -28.79 -0.45 -18.30
C PHE A 158 -27.78 0.30 -19.18
N GLU A 159 -28.23 1.16 -20.10
CA GLU A 159 -27.35 1.97 -20.97
C GLU A 159 -27.03 3.36 -20.39
N ASN A 160 -28.01 4.01 -19.77
CA ASN A 160 -27.87 5.41 -19.33
C ASN A 160 -27.60 5.51 -17.82
N ARG A 161 -26.48 4.95 -17.35
CA ARG A 161 -26.05 5.13 -15.97
C ARG A 161 -25.74 6.61 -15.71
N THR A 162 -26.17 7.15 -14.58
CA THR A 162 -25.74 8.49 -14.13
C THR A 162 -24.47 8.41 -13.29
N ASP A 163 -23.38 9.02 -13.77
CA ASP A 163 -22.12 9.03 -13.03
C ASP A 163 -22.19 9.88 -11.76
N ALA A 164 -23.09 10.86 -11.69
CA ALA A 164 -23.26 11.75 -10.54
C ALA A 164 -23.63 10.98 -9.25
N TYR A 165 -24.33 9.86 -9.38
CA TYR A 165 -24.81 9.04 -8.26
C TYR A 165 -24.24 7.61 -8.26
N SER A 166 -23.56 7.22 -9.33
CA SER A 166 -22.89 5.94 -9.39
C SER A 166 -21.52 6.00 -8.74
N VAL A 167 -21.20 4.99 -7.94
CA VAL A 167 -20.01 5.00 -7.08
C VAL A 167 -19.33 3.63 -7.08
N VAL A 168 -18.01 3.64 -7.08
CA VAL A 168 -17.19 2.47 -6.79
C VAL A 168 -17.06 2.34 -5.27
N ILE A 169 -17.25 1.13 -4.75
CA ILE A 169 -17.21 0.81 -3.32
C ILE A 169 -15.94 0.07 -2.96
N ASP A 170 -15.56 -0.90 -3.79
CA ASP A 170 -14.39 -1.75 -3.61
C ASP A 170 -13.83 -2.11 -4.99
N ALA A 171 -12.53 -2.26 -5.10
CA ALA A 171 -11.86 -2.70 -6.32
C ALA A 171 -10.49 -3.26 -5.96
N ALA A 172 -10.13 -4.41 -6.51
CA ALA A 172 -8.85 -5.06 -6.23
C ALA A 172 -8.22 -5.63 -7.50
N ARG A 173 -6.90 -5.50 -7.60
CA ARG A 173 -6.08 -6.21 -8.59
C ARG A 173 -4.99 -7.00 -7.89
N TYR A 174 -4.53 -8.07 -8.51
CA TYR A 174 -3.51 -8.92 -7.92
C TYR A 174 -2.55 -9.51 -8.96
N VAL A 175 -1.44 -10.00 -8.43
CA VAL A 175 -0.60 -11.02 -9.04
C VAL A 175 -0.41 -12.15 -8.05
N ARG A 176 -0.05 -13.34 -8.54
CA ARG A 176 0.30 -14.48 -7.69
C ARG A 176 1.79 -14.75 -7.78
N LEU A 177 2.45 -14.80 -6.63
CA LEU A 177 3.87 -15.07 -6.53
C LEU A 177 4.09 -16.50 -6.13
N ASP A 178 5.24 -17.03 -6.53
CA ASP A 178 5.75 -18.29 -5.99
C ASP A 178 6.11 -18.09 -4.51
N ASP A 179 5.76 -19.06 -3.67
CA ASP A 179 5.93 -18.93 -2.23
C ASP A 179 7.40 -18.92 -1.82
N ASP A 180 8.26 -19.64 -2.54
CA ASP A 180 9.71 -19.71 -2.28
C ASP A 180 10.41 -18.36 -2.45
N VAL A 181 9.86 -17.46 -3.28
CA VAL A 181 10.44 -16.13 -3.53
C VAL A 181 9.68 -14.99 -2.88
N SER A 182 8.50 -15.24 -2.31
CA SER A 182 7.62 -14.17 -1.79
C SER A 182 8.08 -13.57 -0.44
N GLY A 183 8.99 -14.25 0.25
CA GLY A 183 9.56 -13.86 1.56
C GLY A 183 9.94 -12.39 1.73
N PRO A 184 10.69 -11.79 0.80
CA PRO A 184 11.12 -10.39 0.88
C PRO A 184 9.97 -9.37 0.93
N ILE A 185 8.76 -9.70 0.49
CA ILE A 185 7.61 -8.77 0.52
C ILE A 185 7.08 -8.57 1.95
N HIS A 186 6.95 -9.67 2.69
CA HIS A 186 6.36 -9.70 4.04
C HIS A 186 7.41 -9.82 5.15
N GLY A 187 8.70 -9.82 4.80
CA GLY A 187 9.79 -9.79 5.75
C GLY A 187 9.78 -8.53 6.62
N ARG A 188 10.52 -8.56 7.73
CA ARG A 188 10.61 -7.44 8.69
C ARG A 188 11.10 -6.13 8.05
N GLU A 189 11.99 -6.24 7.07
CA GLU A 189 12.49 -5.13 6.26
C GLU A 189 11.81 -5.05 4.87
N GLY A 190 10.76 -5.84 4.66
CA GLY A 190 10.00 -5.87 3.43
C GLY A 190 9.15 -4.61 3.25
N PRO A 191 8.69 -4.33 2.02
CA PRO A 191 7.91 -3.14 1.69
C PRO A 191 6.65 -2.97 2.55
N ILE A 192 5.94 -4.06 2.89
CA ILE A 192 4.72 -3.96 3.74
C ILE A 192 5.08 -3.45 5.14
N ALA A 193 6.10 -4.04 5.76
CA ALA A 193 6.55 -3.64 7.10
C ALA A 193 7.13 -2.22 7.10
N ARG A 194 7.94 -1.86 6.09
CA ARG A 194 8.53 -0.53 5.95
C ARG A 194 7.48 0.55 5.71
N MET A 195 6.50 0.34 4.82
CA MET A 195 5.37 1.26 4.67
C MET A 195 4.55 1.37 5.95
N GLY A 196 4.46 0.28 6.72
CA GLY A 196 4.01 0.32 8.09
C GLY A 196 4.80 1.35 8.90
N HIS A 197 6.03 1.02 9.26
CA HIS A 197 6.81 1.74 10.26
C HIS A 197 7.18 3.17 9.84
N LEU A 198 7.61 3.40 8.59
CA LEU A 198 8.09 4.71 8.13
C LEU A 198 6.97 5.74 7.97
N LEU A 199 5.76 5.28 7.64
CA LEU A 199 4.58 6.14 7.49
C LEU A 199 3.75 6.21 8.77
N GLU A 200 4.27 5.64 9.87
CA GLU A 200 3.66 5.74 11.17
C GLU A 200 3.73 7.19 11.66
N SER A 201 2.60 7.70 12.11
CA SER A 201 2.51 8.99 12.77
C SER A 201 1.44 8.88 13.83
N ASP A 202 1.70 9.51 14.96
CA ASP A 202 0.86 9.33 16.13
C ASP A 202 -0.56 9.87 15.92
N ARG A 203 -0.79 10.81 14.97
CA ARG A 203 -2.04 11.61 14.96
C ARG A 203 -2.65 12.08 13.63
N SER A 204 -2.00 11.89 12.48
CA SER A 204 -2.58 12.33 11.20
C SER A 204 -2.52 11.26 10.12
N GLY A 205 -3.43 11.32 9.15
CA GLY A 205 -3.55 10.29 8.12
C GLY A 205 -4.03 8.94 8.67
N TYR A 206 -4.40 8.03 7.77
CA TYR A 206 -4.83 6.68 8.13
C TYR A 206 -3.76 5.67 7.73
N ARG A 207 -3.35 4.83 8.68
CA ARG A 207 -2.49 3.67 8.45
C ARG A 207 -2.98 2.50 9.29
N LYS A 208 -3.01 1.29 8.74
CA LYS A 208 -3.24 0.06 9.49
C LYS A 208 -2.26 -1.00 9.01
N VAL A 209 -1.64 -1.72 9.94
CA VAL A 209 -0.78 -2.87 9.63
C VAL A 209 -1.38 -4.11 10.28
N VAL A 210 -1.37 -5.22 9.55
CA VAL A 210 -1.70 -6.56 10.06
C VAL A 210 -0.57 -7.50 9.66
N GLN A 211 -0.04 -8.27 10.60
CA GLN A 211 0.95 -9.31 10.34
C GLN A 211 0.53 -10.56 11.10
N ASP A 212 0.05 -11.57 10.37
CA ASP A 212 -0.37 -12.86 10.91
C ASP A 212 0.51 -13.95 10.27
N ASP A 213 1.36 -14.54 11.11
CA ASP A 213 2.24 -15.65 10.79
C ASP A 213 1.83 -16.95 11.52
N THR A 214 0.62 -17.00 12.10
CA THR A 214 0.21 -18.09 13.01
C THR A 214 0.10 -19.45 12.34
N LYS A 215 -0.16 -19.48 11.03
CA LYS A 215 -0.23 -20.71 10.22
C LYS A 215 1.09 -21.00 9.49
N ARG A 216 1.60 -20.00 8.77
CA ARG A 216 2.92 -20.01 8.13
C ARG A 216 3.44 -18.58 8.03
N SER A 217 4.74 -18.42 7.79
CA SER A 217 5.32 -17.11 7.55
C SER A 217 4.68 -16.44 6.33
N GLY A 218 4.29 -15.18 6.48
CA GLY A 218 3.58 -14.42 5.47
C GLY A 218 2.14 -14.89 5.24
N TYR A 219 1.52 -15.60 6.19
CA TYR A 219 0.17 -16.13 5.97
C TYR A 219 -0.83 -15.02 5.60
N TYR A 220 -0.81 -13.90 6.33
CA TYR A 220 -1.58 -12.70 6.01
C TYR A 220 -0.88 -11.44 6.52
N HIS A 221 -0.28 -10.67 5.61
CA HIS A 221 0.41 -9.41 5.90
C HIS A 221 -0.22 -8.28 5.08
N THR A 222 -0.64 -7.20 5.73
CA THR A 222 -1.25 -6.06 5.04
C THR A 222 -0.80 -4.72 5.59
N VAL A 223 -0.78 -3.73 4.69
CA VAL A 223 -0.70 -2.32 5.05
C VAL A 223 -1.82 -1.56 4.34
N THR A 224 -2.69 -0.92 5.11
CA THR A 224 -3.72 -0.01 4.60
C THR A 224 -3.24 1.42 4.75
N LEU A 225 -3.26 2.18 3.66
CA LEU A 225 -2.83 3.56 3.59
C LEU A 225 -4.00 4.46 3.17
N GLY A 226 -4.28 5.49 3.98
CA GLY A 226 -5.17 6.59 3.60
C GLY A 226 -4.49 7.53 2.59
N SER A 227 -5.26 8.44 1.98
CA SER A 227 -4.79 9.33 0.89
C SER A 227 -3.50 10.10 1.22
N THR A 228 -3.36 10.62 2.45
CA THR A 228 -2.13 11.30 2.89
C THR A 228 -0.91 10.38 2.85
N ARG A 229 -1.04 9.16 3.38
CA ARG A 229 0.06 8.16 3.44
C ARG A 229 0.39 7.60 2.07
N VAL A 230 -0.62 7.46 1.22
CA VAL A 230 -0.46 7.17 -0.19
C VAL A 230 0.45 8.20 -0.86
N ARG A 231 0.19 9.51 -0.69
CA ARG A 231 1.03 10.57 -1.29
C ARG A 231 2.46 10.61 -0.79
N GLU A 232 2.70 10.19 0.46
CA GLU A 232 4.06 10.09 0.99
C GLU A 232 4.86 8.99 0.28
N CYS A 233 4.23 7.84 0.01
CA CYS A 233 4.85 6.72 -0.72
C CYS A 233 4.87 6.91 -2.24
N PHE A 234 3.82 7.52 -2.78
CA PHE A 234 3.53 7.69 -4.19
C PHE A 234 3.08 9.14 -4.42
N PRO A 235 4.01 10.08 -4.66
CA PRO A 235 3.69 11.51 -4.71
C PRO A 235 2.62 11.92 -5.73
N ASP A 236 2.48 11.16 -6.82
CA ASP A 236 1.53 11.41 -7.90
C ASP A 236 0.16 10.72 -7.69
N HIS A 237 -0.04 10.00 -6.58
CA HIS A 237 -1.24 9.19 -6.32
C HIS A 237 -2.14 9.82 -5.27
N GLU A 238 -3.42 9.48 -5.27
CA GLU A 238 -4.36 9.97 -4.26
C GLU A 238 -5.27 8.90 -3.65
N ILE A 239 -5.46 7.76 -4.32
CA ILE A 239 -6.48 6.76 -3.97
C ILE A 239 -6.05 5.96 -2.74
N PRO A 240 -6.79 5.99 -1.61
CA PRO A 240 -6.47 5.18 -0.45
C PRO A 240 -6.62 3.70 -0.77
N ARG A 241 -5.70 2.87 -0.26
CA ARG A 241 -5.58 1.48 -0.67
C ARG A 241 -4.97 0.60 0.41
N GLU A 242 -5.32 -0.66 0.36
CA GLU A 242 -4.70 -1.72 1.13
C GLU A 242 -3.83 -2.57 0.20
N LEU A 243 -2.57 -2.72 0.55
CA LEU A 243 -1.68 -3.72 -0.04
C LEU A 243 -1.66 -4.95 0.86
N LYS A 244 -1.82 -6.12 0.26
CA LYS A 244 -1.85 -7.41 0.94
C LYS A 244 -0.87 -8.39 0.31
N HIS A 245 -0.18 -9.14 1.15
CA HIS A 245 0.42 -10.43 0.83
C HIS A 245 -0.31 -11.48 1.65
N TYR A 246 -0.93 -12.48 0.99
CA TYR A 246 -1.72 -13.48 1.72
C TYR A 246 -1.86 -14.80 0.99
N TYR A 247 -2.00 -15.86 1.77
CA TYR A 247 -2.34 -17.18 1.28
C TYR A 247 -3.85 -17.40 1.30
N ALA A 248 -4.34 -18.25 0.37
CA ALA A 248 -5.70 -18.75 0.46
C ALA A 248 -5.90 -19.49 1.79
N ARG A 249 -7.13 -19.42 2.34
CA ARG A 249 -7.46 -20.04 3.63
C ARG A 249 -7.10 -21.54 3.71
N GLU A 250 -7.21 -22.21 2.57
CA GLU A 250 -7.03 -23.65 2.37
C GLU A 250 -5.67 -23.98 1.70
N SER A 251 -4.75 -23.02 1.60
CA SER A 251 -3.44 -23.19 0.93
C SER A 251 -2.68 -24.43 1.38
N GLU A 252 -2.60 -24.70 2.68
CA GLU A 252 -1.92 -25.90 3.25
C GLU A 252 -2.54 -27.24 2.83
N SER A 253 -3.77 -27.24 2.31
CA SER A 253 -4.44 -28.46 1.85
C SER A 253 -4.15 -28.78 0.38
N PHE A 254 -3.50 -27.87 -0.33
CA PHE A 254 -3.10 -28.04 -1.71
C PHE A 254 -1.64 -28.48 -1.81
N PRO A 255 -1.28 -29.29 -2.83
CA PRO A 255 0.12 -29.60 -3.11
C PRO A 255 0.87 -28.35 -3.58
N ASP A 256 2.20 -28.35 -3.41
CA ASP A 256 3.07 -27.19 -3.68
C ASP A 256 3.04 -26.72 -5.14
N ASP A 257 2.63 -27.57 -6.09
CA ASP A 257 2.49 -27.21 -7.51
C ASP A 257 1.11 -26.60 -7.85
N HIS A 258 0.19 -26.55 -6.88
CA HIS A 258 -1.14 -26.03 -7.08
C HIS A 258 -1.16 -24.50 -6.87
N PRO A 259 -1.77 -23.71 -7.77
CA PRO A 259 -1.71 -22.25 -7.67
C PRO A 259 -2.20 -21.67 -6.33
N LEU A 260 -3.22 -22.27 -5.72
CA LEU A 260 -3.76 -21.83 -4.42
C LEU A 260 -2.86 -22.13 -3.21
N ALA A 261 -1.78 -22.90 -3.38
CA ALA A 261 -0.75 -23.09 -2.35
C ALA A 261 0.15 -21.86 -2.21
N HIS A 262 0.27 -21.03 -3.26
CA HIS A 262 1.13 -19.85 -3.27
C HIS A 262 0.36 -18.55 -2.98
N PRO A 263 1.01 -17.50 -2.46
CA PRO A 263 0.34 -16.30 -2.02
C PRO A 263 -0.01 -15.34 -3.16
N LYS A 264 -1.02 -14.50 -2.92
CA LYS A 264 -1.34 -13.32 -3.73
C LYS A 264 -0.65 -12.09 -3.17
N VAL A 265 -0.19 -11.22 -4.07
CA VAL A 265 0.06 -9.81 -3.77
C VAL A 265 -1.04 -9.00 -4.42
N GLU A 266 -1.83 -8.30 -3.61
CA GLU A 266 -3.05 -7.62 -4.01
C GLU A 266 -3.04 -6.18 -3.53
N ALA A 267 -3.42 -5.24 -4.40
CA ALA A 267 -3.78 -3.89 -4.00
C ALA A 267 -5.30 -3.72 -4.14
N SER A 268 -5.94 -3.19 -3.11
CA SER A 268 -7.39 -2.98 -3.08
C SER A 268 -7.79 -1.59 -2.58
N TYR A 269 -8.72 -0.96 -3.27
CA TYR A 269 -9.41 0.27 -2.87
C TYR A 269 -10.65 -0.05 -2.02
N GLN A 270 -10.92 0.77 -1.00
CA GLN A 270 -12.19 0.71 -0.26
C GLN A 270 -12.73 2.12 -0.02
N SER A 271 -13.99 2.38 -0.40
CA SER A 271 -14.60 3.71 -0.29
C SER A 271 -14.68 4.23 1.15
N SER A 272 -14.81 3.33 2.14
CA SER A 272 -14.76 3.69 3.56
C SER A 272 -13.45 4.33 4.02
N ARG A 273 -12.41 4.33 3.17
CA ARG A 273 -11.09 4.92 3.44
C ARG A 273 -10.88 6.25 2.72
N TRP A 274 -11.88 6.77 2.01
CA TRP A 274 -11.80 8.01 1.27
C TRP A 274 -12.92 8.98 1.60
N ASP A 275 -12.58 10.24 1.80
CA ASP A 275 -13.55 11.35 1.88
C ASP A 275 -14.09 11.78 0.50
N ARG A 276 -13.46 11.34 -0.60
CA ARG A 276 -13.96 11.54 -1.96
C ARG A 276 -14.65 10.27 -2.48
N THR A 277 -15.27 10.39 -3.63
CA THR A 277 -16.03 9.32 -4.27
C THR A 277 -15.37 8.97 -5.59
N LEU A 278 -14.95 7.71 -5.74
CA LEU A 278 -14.61 7.16 -7.06
C LEU A 278 -15.88 6.83 -7.82
N ARG A 279 -15.88 7.21 -9.08
CA ARG A 279 -16.95 6.95 -10.03
C ARG A 279 -16.48 5.90 -11.04
N PRO A 280 -17.41 5.22 -11.73
CA PRO A 280 -17.04 4.31 -12.80
C PRO A 280 -16.23 4.96 -13.93
N THR A 281 -16.33 6.28 -14.12
CA THR A 281 -15.49 7.04 -15.06
C THR A 281 -14.02 7.11 -14.66
N ASP A 282 -13.71 6.83 -13.40
CA ASP A 282 -12.37 6.95 -12.83
C ASP A 282 -11.64 5.59 -12.82
N HIS A 283 -12.15 4.59 -13.54
CA HIS A 283 -11.57 3.25 -13.56
C HIS A 283 -10.13 3.23 -14.07
N ASP A 284 -9.77 4.04 -15.07
CA ASP A 284 -8.40 4.10 -15.60
C ASP A 284 -7.39 4.55 -14.54
N ASP A 285 -7.73 5.59 -13.77
CA ASP A 285 -6.89 6.11 -12.67
C ASP A 285 -6.80 5.07 -11.55
N LEU A 286 -7.93 4.45 -11.20
CA LEU A 286 -8.00 3.39 -10.19
C LEU A 286 -7.15 2.18 -10.55
N VAL A 287 -7.26 1.68 -11.78
CA VAL A 287 -6.42 0.57 -12.27
C VAL A 287 -4.96 0.99 -12.19
N SER A 288 -4.61 2.14 -12.76
CA SER A 288 -3.23 2.63 -12.78
C SER A 288 -2.60 2.68 -11.38
N GLU A 289 -3.26 3.29 -10.39
CA GLU A 289 -2.71 3.40 -9.03
C GLU A 289 -2.60 2.04 -8.31
N LEU A 290 -3.58 1.14 -8.48
CA LEU A 290 -3.53 -0.21 -7.89
C LEU A 290 -2.39 -1.04 -8.50
N GLU A 291 -2.22 -1.00 -9.81
CA GLU A 291 -1.18 -1.74 -10.51
C GLU A 291 0.21 -1.21 -10.19
N GLU A 292 0.40 0.11 -10.21
CA GLU A 292 1.66 0.73 -9.83
C GLU A 292 2.03 0.41 -8.39
N THR A 293 1.05 0.30 -7.48
CA THR A 293 1.29 -0.12 -6.09
C THR A 293 1.83 -1.55 -6.00
N ILE A 294 1.24 -2.49 -6.74
CA ILE A 294 1.70 -3.89 -6.78
C ILE A 294 3.12 -3.97 -7.34
N LEU A 295 3.37 -3.33 -8.48
CA LEU A 295 4.65 -3.39 -9.16
C LEU A 295 5.76 -2.68 -8.36
N ALA A 296 5.47 -1.54 -7.75
CA ALA A 296 6.41 -0.83 -6.88
C ALA A 296 6.81 -1.69 -5.68
N THR A 297 5.84 -2.41 -5.08
CA THR A 297 6.09 -3.33 -3.96
C THR A 297 7.02 -4.48 -4.37
N ILE A 298 6.73 -5.13 -5.51
CA ILE A 298 7.55 -6.23 -6.03
C ILE A 298 8.97 -5.72 -6.32
N ASN A 299 9.08 -4.55 -6.94
CA ASN A 299 10.37 -3.92 -7.23
C ASN A 299 11.15 -3.58 -5.96
N GLU A 300 10.50 -2.99 -4.95
CA GLU A 300 11.11 -2.67 -3.65
C GLU A 300 11.62 -3.91 -2.93
N ALA A 301 10.88 -5.02 -3.03
CA ALA A 301 11.28 -6.31 -2.49
C ALA A 301 12.48 -6.94 -3.24
N GLY A 302 12.97 -6.31 -4.30
CA GLY A 302 14.08 -6.80 -5.13
C GLY A 302 13.68 -7.95 -6.06
N LEU A 303 12.38 -8.18 -6.25
CA LEU A 303 11.87 -9.23 -7.13
C LEU A 303 11.74 -8.72 -8.58
N PRO A 304 11.92 -9.60 -9.58
CA PRO A 304 11.67 -9.26 -10.98
C PRO A 304 10.23 -8.80 -11.19
N THR A 305 10.04 -7.64 -11.79
CA THR A 305 8.70 -7.12 -12.11
C THR A 305 8.13 -7.69 -13.40
N GLN A 306 8.92 -8.44 -14.15
CA GLN A 306 8.51 -9.18 -15.34
C GLN A 306 8.70 -10.67 -15.09
N PRO A 307 7.84 -11.54 -15.66
CA PRO A 307 8.08 -12.97 -15.72
C PRO A 307 9.45 -13.26 -16.33
N LEU A 308 10.27 -14.06 -15.64
CA LEU A 308 11.52 -14.59 -16.18
C LEU A 308 11.23 -15.94 -16.84
N ASN A 309 11.81 -16.19 -18.02
CA ASN A 309 11.68 -17.49 -18.67
C ASN A 309 12.49 -18.54 -17.88
N ASP A 310 11.93 -19.74 -17.73
CA ASP A 310 12.49 -20.90 -17.00
C ASP A 310 13.81 -21.48 -17.57
N ASP A 311 14.44 -20.84 -18.57
CA ASP A 311 15.62 -21.37 -19.27
C ASP A 311 16.96 -21.05 -18.59
N GLY A 312 16.95 -20.51 -17.37
CA GLY A 312 18.15 -20.16 -16.60
C GLY A 312 18.47 -21.19 -15.52
N ASP A 313 19.69 -21.75 -15.53
CA ASP A 313 20.19 -22.67 -14.52
C ASP A 313 20.25 -21.97 -13.14
N GLY A 314 19.20 -22.14 -12.32
CA GLY A 314 19.15 -21.73 -10.91
C GLY A 314 18.22 -20.59 -10.50
N GLY A 315 17.32 -20.09 -11.36
CA GLY A 315 16.32 -19.07 -10.98
C GLY A 315 14.91 -19.64 -10.86
N GLY A 316 14.39 -19.77 -9.65
CA GLY A 316 12.99 -20.18 -9.44
C GLY A 316 11.98 -19.24 -10.10
N ARG A 317 10.80 -19.78 -10.44
CA ARG A 317 9.70 -19.04 -11.05
C ARG A 317 9.23 -17.92 -10.10
N THR A 318 9.07 -16.68 -10.59
CA THR A 318 8.60 -15.57 -9.73
C THR A 318 7.08 -15.51 -9.61
N TYR A 319 6.37 -15.81 -10.71
CA TYR A 319 4.92 -15.68 -10.81
C TYR A 319 4.29 -17.03 -11.12
N VAL A 320 3.25 -17.40 -10.38
CA VAL A 320 2.52 -18.66 -10.58
C VAL A 320 1.15 -18.36 -11.19
N PRO A 321 0.87 -18.79 -12.44
CA PRO A 321 -0.44 -18.66 -13.04
C PRO A 321 -1.51 -19.39 -12.25
N ASP A 322 -2.73 -18.87 -12.28
CA ASP A 322 -3.92 -19.55 -11.81
C ASP A 322 -5.04 -19.48 -12.86
N ALA A 323 -6.27 -19.84 -12.47
CA ALA A 323 -7.40 -19.89 -13.39
C ALA A 323 -7.71 -18.54 -14.08
N TYR A 324 -7.33 -17.40 -13.48
CA TYR A 324 -7.62 -16.06 -14.00
C TYR A 324 -6.39 -15.15 -14.09
N PHE A 325 -5.20 -15.69 -13.83
CA PHE A 325 -3.92 -14.98 -13.92
C PHE A 325 -2.95 -15.81 -14.76
N GLU A 326 -2.53 -15.30 -15.92
CA GLU A 326 -1.65 -16.02 -16.85
C GLU A 326 -0.15 -15.75 -16.63
N ALA A 327 0.19 -14.76 -15.79
CA ALA A 327 1.54 -14.20 -15.69
C ALA A 327 2.11 -13.74 -17.05
N SER A 328 1.27 -13.10 -17.87
CA SER A 328 1.66 -12.45 -19.13
C SER A 328 2.53 -11.21 -18.88
N THR A 329 3.29 -10.83 -19.91
CA THR A 329 4.11 -9.61 -19.88
C THR A 329 3.49 -8.53 -20.74
N ILE A 330 3.42 -7.31 -20.21
CA ILE A 330 2.93 -6.12 -20.89
C ILE A 330 3.99 -5.02 -20.91
N ASP A 331 3.91 -4.16 -21.91
CA ASP A 331 4.75 -2.98 -22.00
C ASP A 331 4.16 -1.85 -21.15
N ARG A 332 5.01 -1.27 -20.30
CA ARG A 332 4.69 -0.11 -19.46
C ARG A 332 5.66 1.04 -19.71
N SER A 333 5.19 2.25 -19.46
CA SER A 333 6.00 3.47 -19.53
C SER A 333 7.08 3.47 -18.44
N ARG A 334 6.71 3.10 -17.20
CA ARG A 334 7.59 3.06 -16.03
C ARG A 334 7.11 2.04 -14.99
N VAL A 335 7.98 1.72 -14.04
CA VAL A 335 7.64 1.13 -12.74
C VAL A 335 8.09 2.14 -11.70
N LEU A 336 7.16 2.58 -10.86
CA LEU A 336 7.44 3.56 -9.83
C LEU A 336 8.25 2.93 -8.68
N PRO A 337 9.33 3.55 -8.20
CA PRO A 337 9.93 3.18 -6.94
C PRO A 337 9.06 3.69 -5.77
N LEU A 338 9.11 3.01 -4.63
CA LEU A 338 8.51 3.55 -3.41
C LEU A 338 9.38 4.71 -2.91
N ASN A 339 8.74 5.80 -2.46
CA ASN A 339 9.44 6.98 -1.94
C ASN A 339 9.96 6.79 -0.49
N LEU A 340 10.08 5.54 0.00
CA LEU A 340 10.39 5.23 1.39
C LEU A 340 11.79 5.68 1.80
N GLU A 341 12.80 5.55 0.93
CA GLU A 341 14.17 5.99 1.22
C GLU A 341 14.26 7.50 1.50
N ARG A 342 13.48 8.28 0.76
CA ARG A 342 13.41 9.73 0.96
C ARG A 342 12.71 10.06 2.27
N VAL A 343 11.58 9.39 2.56
CA VAL A 343 10.85 9.56 3.83
C VAL A 343 11.76 9.25 5.01
N GLU A 344 12.47 8.13 4.97
CA GLU A 344 13.43 7.71 5.99
C GLU A 344 14.57 8.72 6.15
N SER A 345 15.14 9.18 5.04
CA SER A 345 16.21 10.20 5.03
C SER A 345 15.75 11.53 5.62
N ASP A 346 14.56 12.00 5.25
CA ASP A 346 13.99 13.25 5.74
C ASP A 346 13.74 13.16 7.25
N GLN A 347 13.20 12.04 7.74
CA GLN A 347 12.98 11.80 9.17
C GLN A 347 14.31 11.69 9.95
N ARG A 348 15.32 10.99 9.40
CA ARG A 348 16.65 10.86 10.02
C ARG A 348 17.37 12.21 10.10
N ASN A 349 17.31 12.99 9.03
CA ASN A 349 17.95 14.32 8.96
C ASN A 349 17.36 15.30 9.98
N VAL A 350 16.06 15.21 10.26
CA VAL A 350 15.41 15.99 11.32
C VAL A 350 16.02 15.69 12.68
N VAL A 351 16.21 14.41 13.01
CA VAL A 351 16.79 13.98 14.28
C VAL A 351 18.25 14.41 14.38
N ILE A 352 19.07 14.11 13.36
CA ILE A 352 20.50 14.48 13.33
C ILE A 352 20.69 15.99 13.48
N ARG A 353 19.93 16.82 12.75
CA ARG A 353 20.05 18.28 12.82
C ARG A 353 19.79 18.80 14.24
N GLN A 354 18.81 18.24 14.94
CA GLN A 354 18.46 18.68 16.28
C GLN A 354 19.47 18.21 17.33
N LEU A 355 20.05 17.01 17.16
CA LEU A 355 21.14 16.54 18.01
C LEU A 355 22.42 17.35 17.84
N MET A 356 22.79 17.67 16.59
CA MET A 356 23.95 18.50 16.24
C MET A 356 23.87 19.91 16.83
N ASN A 357 22.67 20.47 16.94
CA ASN A 357 22.45 21.80 17.54
C ASN A 357 22.49 21.77 19.07
N GLY A 358 22.57 20.58 19.69
CA GLY A 358 22.51 20.37 21.12
C GLY A 358 21.09 20.51 21.67
N LEU A 359 20.66 19.50 22.43
CA LEU A 359 19.39 19.54 23.16
C LEU A 359 19.62 20.13 24.56
N SER A 360 18.81 21.11 24.94
CA SER A 360 18.75 21.58 26.32
C SER A 360 18.06 20.55 27.22
N PRO A 361 18.28 20.59 28.55
CA PRO A 361 17.67 19.65 29.49
C PRO A 361 16.14 19.57 29.35
N VAL A 362 15.48 20.71 29.15
CA VAL A 362 14.02 20.78 28.94
C VAL A 362 13.59 20.03 27.66
N GLU A 363 14.37 20.11 26.58
CA GLU A 363 14.06 19.38 25.34
C GLU A 363 14.30 17.89 25.48
N LEU A 364 15.38 17.49 26.16
CA LEU A 364 15.69 16.09 26.43
C LEU A 364 14.60 15.45 27.28
N ASP A 365 14.20 16.09 28.39
CA ASP A 365 13.15 15.61 29.28
C ASP A 365 11.79 15.57 28.56
N SER A 366 11.50 16.57 27.70
CA SER A 366 10.30 16.56 26.87
C SER A 366 10.29 15.38 25.90
N LEU A 367 11.40 15.10 25.22
CA LEU A 367 11.53 13.98 24.30
C LEU A 367 11.43 12.63 25.03
N GLN A 368 12.06 12.50 26.20
CA GLN A 368 11.96 11.31 27.05
C GLN A 368 10.52 11.02 27.47
N THR A 369 9.77 12.04 27.90
CA THR A 369 8.35 11.88 28.21
C THR A 369 7.55 11.45 26.98
N LEU A 370 7.76 12.10 25.84
CA LEU A 370 7.02 11.80 24.61
C LEU A 370 7.26 10.36 24.12
N VAL A 371 8.50 9.86 24.25
CA VAL A 371 8.86 8.46 23.96
C VAL A 371 8.18 7.51 24.95
N ALA A 372 8.23 7.80 26.25
CA ALA A 372 7.77 6.89 27.30
C ALA A 372 6.23 6.78 27.36
N ASP A 373 5.53 7.90 27.20
CA ASP A 373 4.07 7.97 27.37
C ASP A 373 3.31 7.77 26.04
N GLY A 374 4.02 7.48 24.94
CA GLY A 374 3.40 7.20 23.65
C GLY A 374 2.66 8.39 23.04
N GLY A 375 3.07 9.62 23.38
CA GLY A 375 2.68 10.82 22.63
C GLY A 375 1.34 11.49 22.98
N GLU A 376 0.78 11.30 24.17
CA GLU A 376 -0.41 12.04 24.62
C GLU A 376 -0.18 12.89 25.88
N VAL A 377 0.91 13.67 25.91
CA VAL A 377 1.17 14.57 27.04
C VAL A 377 0.93 16.03 26.66
N SER A 378 0.30 16.78 27.56
CA SER A 378 0.23 18.22 27.39
C SER A 378 1.59 18.85 27.77
N PRO A 379 1.91 20.05 27.26
CA PRO A 379 3.07 20.79 27.74
C PRO A 379 3.04 21.07 29.25
N ALA A 380 1.86 21.02 29.87
CA ALA A 380 1.72 21.15 31.32
C ALA A 380 2.09 19.85 32.03
N ASP A 381 1.71 18.69 31.49
CA ASP A 381 2.06 17.39 32.09
C ASP A 381 3.58 17.16 32.05
N ILE A 382 4.23 17.48 30.92
CA ILE A 382 5.70 17.46 30.79
C ILE A 382 6.34 18.41 31.82
N ALA A 383 5.74 19.58 32.02
CA ALA A 383 6.25 20.57 32.97
C ALA A 383 6.13 20.07 34.41
N ASP A 384 4.99 19.52 34.79
CA ASP A 384 4.72 19.00 36.13
C ASP A 384 5.57 17.75 36.43
N GLN A 385 5.80 16.88 35.45
CA GLN A 385 6.58 15.65 35.60
C GLN A 385 8.07 15.93 35.92
N HIS A 386 8.64 16.96 35.32
CA HIS A 386 10.07 17.28 35.40
C HIS A 386 10.37 18.57 36.18
N ASP A 387 9.37 19.13 36.88
CA ASP A 387 9.47 20.38 37.64
C ASP A 387 9.97 21.57 36.79
N TRP A 388 9.55 21.62 35.52
CA TRP A 388 9.84 22.72 34.60
C TRP A 388 8.75 23.78 34.63
N HIS A 389 9.10 25.02 34.28
CA HIS A 389 8.09 26.05 34.03
C HIS A 389 7.37 25.75 32.69
N PRO A 390 6.02 25.81 32.60
CA PRO A 390 5.28 25.48 31.37
C PRO A 390 5.73 26.26 30.12
N ASP A 391 6.11 27.53 30.28
CA ASP A 391 6.64 28.33 29.16
C ASP A 391 8.04 27.93 28.70
N SER A 392 8.83 27.27 29.55
CA SER A 392 10.11 26.69 29.16
C SER A 392 9.88 25.46 28.30
N VAL A 393 8.94 24.58 28.70
CA VAL A 393 8.53 23.42 27.88
C VAL A 393 7.98 23.87 26.53
N ARG A 394 7.05 24.83 26.49
CA ARG A 394 6.52 25.40 25.22
C ARG A 394 7.59 26.05 24.34
N ARG A 395 8.68 26.56 24.91
CA ARG A 395 9.83 27.10 24.15
C ARG A 395 10.74 25.99 23.65
N GLY A 396 11.04 25.00 24.48
CA GLY A 396 11.79 23.81 24.07
C GLY A 396 11.12 23.10 22.90
N LEU A 397 9.83 22.79 23.04
CA LEU A 397 9.01 22.16 22.00
C LEU A 397 8.91 22.99 20.70
N ARG A 398 9.10 24.32 20.77
CA ARG A 398 9.18 25.18 19.57
C ARG A 398 10.53 25.05 18.85
N ARG A 399 11.62 24.81 19.57
CA ARG A 399 12.93 24.64 18.95
C ARG A 399 13.08 23.26 18.29
N ILE A 400 12.42 22.25 18.84
CA ILE A 400 12.35 20.90 18.26
C ILE A 400 11.08 20.65 17.44
N GLU A 401 10.45 21.70 16.89
CA GLU A 401 9.17 21.57 16.18
C GLU A 401 9.22 20.70 14.91
N ASP A 402 10.42 20.40 14.41
CA ASP A 402 10.62 19.44 13.33
C ASP A 402 10.45 17.99 13.79
N MET A 403 10.67 17.68 15.08
CA MET A 403 10.57 16.33 15.65
C MET A 403 9.20 16.05 16.26
N VAL A 404 8.43 17.09 16.60
CA VAL A 404 7.14 16.96 17.30
C VAL A 404 5.98 17.52 16.49
N ILE A 405 4.79 17.00 16.72
CA ILE A 405 3.52 17.55 16.24
C ILE A 405 2.75 18.09 17.44
N ARG A 406 2.13 19.27 17.28
CA ARG A 406 1.36 19.96 18.32
C ARG A 406 -0.07 20.16 17.85
N GLU A 407 -1.03 19.56 18.55
CA GLU A 407 -2.45 19.71 18.26
C GLU A 407 -3.28 19.85 19.55
N HIS A 408 -4.22 20.80 19.56
CA HIS A 408 -5.25 20.96 20.60
C HIS A 408 -4.77 20.82 22.06
N GLY A 409 -3.59 21.37 22.39
CA GLY A 409 -3.06 21.37 23.76
C GLY A 409 -2.22 20.15 24.15
N SER A 410 -1.93 19.26 23.21
CA SER A 410 -1.13 18.05 23.38
C SER A 410 0.01 17.97 22.37
N VAL A 411 1.05 17.21 22.72
CA VAL A 411 2.27 17.08 21.92
C VAL A 411 2.65 15.61 21.78
N ALA A 412 3.10 15.24 20.58
CA ALA A 412 3.50 13.89 20.20
C ALA A 412 4.77 13.95 19.33
N LEU A 413 5.43 12.82 19.13
CA LEU A 413 6.50 12.71 18.14
C LEU A 413 5.92 12.65 16.73
N ARG A 414 6.71 13.07 15.74
CA ARG A 414 6.23 13.15 14.35
C ARG A 414 6.00 11.76 13.73
N SER A 415 6.79 10.76 14.15
CA SER A 415 6.69 9.36 13.71
C SER A 415 7.32 8.40 14.73
N HIS A 416 6.96 7.11 14.65
CA HIS A 416 7.59 6.06 15.46
C HIS A 416 9.09 5.93 15.17
N TYR A 417 9.52 6.07 13.92
CA TYR A 417 10.93 6.06 13.56
C TYR A 417 11.70 7.24 14.21
N VAL A 418 11.10 8.43 14.26
CA VAL A 418 11.67 9.55 15.04
C VAL A 418 11.76 9.18 16.52
N ALA A 419 10.79 8.46 17.08
CA ALA A 419 10.85 7.98 18.45
C ALA A 419 12.01 6.99 18.69
N GLU A 420 12.19 6.00 17.80
CA GLU A 420 13.31 5.06 17.86
C GLU A 420 14.67 5.77 17.77
N GLN A 421 14.82 6.69 16.81
CA GLN A 421 16.07 7.45 16.67
C GLN A 421 16.32 8.39 17.84
N VAL A 422 15.27 8.92 18.48
CA VAL A 422 15.38 9.71 19.70
C VAL A 422 15.82 8.85 20.87
N VAL A 423 15.29 7.64 21.02
CA VAL A 423 15.74 6.67 22.04
C VAL A 423 17.22 6.36 21.87
N GLU A 424 17.64 5.98 20.66
CA GLU A 424 19.04 5.67 20.35
C GLU A 424 19.95 6.87 20.69
N ALA A 425 19.54 8.08 20.30
CA ALA A 425 20.31 9.28 20.58
C ALA A 425 20.36 9.68 22.07
N ILE A 426 19.28 9.44 22.82
CA ILE A 426 19.26 9.66 24.27
C ILE A 426 20.18 8.67 24.96
N ASP A 427 20.16 7.40 24.55
CA ASP A 427 21.04 6.36 25.08
C ASP A 427 22.51 6.72 24.81
N ASP A 428 22.84 7.12 23.57
CA ASP A 428 24.18 7.57 23.19
C ASP A 428 24.64 8.80 24.00
N ALA A 429 23.76 9.78 24.20
CA ALA A 429 24.05 10.95 25.03
C ALA A 429 24.24 10.59 26.51
N CYS A 430 23.44 9.68 27.05
CA CYS A 430 23.57 9.18 28.41
C CYS A 430 24.86 8.36 28.61
N GLU A 431 25.25 7.54 27.63
CA GLU A 431 26.56 6.87 27.62
C GLU A 431 27.70 7.87 27.53
N GLY A 432 27.60 8.90 26.67
CA GLY A 432 28.55 9.99 26.56
C GLY A 432 28.77 10.74 27.89
N VAL A 433 27.70 11.01 28.64
CA VAL A 433 27.76 11.64 29.97
C VAL A 433 28.36 10.71 31.02
N ARG A 434 27.99 9.42 31.03
CA ARG A 434 28.60 8.42 31.94
C ARG A 434 30.10 8.25 31.67
N ASN A 435 30.49 8.28 30.39
CA ASN A 435 31.88 8.25 29.96
C ASN A 435 32.61 9.57 30.30
N ALA A 436 31.96 10.72 30.22
CA ALA A 436 32.51 12.02 30.64
C ALA A 436 32.75 12.08 32.16
N VAL A 437 31.86 11.50 32.99
CA VAL A 437 32.05 11.37 34.44
C VAL A 437 33.19 10.40 34.78
N GLY A 438 33.49 9.44 33.91
CA GLY A 438 34.68 8.58 33.98
C GLY A 438 35.99 9.24 33.54
N THR A 439 35.94 10.40 32.86
CA THR A 439 37.09 10.98 32.14
C THR A 439 37.55 12.31 32.75
N ALA A 440 37.98 12.27 34.01
CA ALA A 440 38.95 13.25 34.53
C ALA A 440 40.40 12.95 34.04
N ALA A 441 40.60 11.95 33.19
CA ALA A 441 41.93 11.39 32.91
C ALA A 441 42.48 11.54 31.47
N ASN A 442 41.71 11.81 30.41
CA ASN A 442 42.25 11.78 29.04
C ASN A 442 41.83 12.98 28.18
N ALA A 443 42.37 14.16 28.48
CA ALA A 443 42.26 15.34 27.61
C ALA A 443 42.95 15.16 26.24
N LEU A 444 43.85 14.17 26.12
CA LEU A 444 44.57 13.88 24.87
C LEU A 444 43.72 13.05 23.88
N GLN A 445 42.84 12.17 24.37
CA GLN A 445 41.96 11.36 23.52
C GLN A 445 40.81 12.16 22.91
N ASN A 446 40.34 13.23 23.56
CA ASN A 446 39.28 14.07 23.01
C ASN A 446 39.72 14.83 21.76
N ALA A 447 40.97 15.31 21.71
CA ALA A 447 41.50 15.94 20.51
C ALA A 447 41.70 14.95 19.34
N GLU A 448 42.04 13.69 19.65
CA GLU A 448 42.08 12.62 18.65
C GLU A 448 40.68 12.20 18.21
N ARG A 449 39.70 12.19 19.11
CA ARG A 449 38.29 11.86 18.82
C ARG A 449 37.62 12.93 17.97
N ASP A 450 37.76 14.20 18.31
CA ASP A 450 37.21 15.30 17.51
C ASP A 450 37.80 15.30 16.09
N ALA A 451 39.10 14.99 15.96
CA ALA A 451 39.76 14.84 14.65
C ALA A 451 39.36 13.56 13.89
N LEU A 452 38.92 12.51 14.59
CA LEU A 452 38.37 11.28 14.01
C LEU A 452 36.91 11.49 13.57
N ASP A 453 36.15 12.27 14.33
CA ASP A 453 34.77 12.66 14.01
C ASP A 453 34.75 13.53 12.74
N ASP A 454 35.61 14.55 12.64
CA ASP A 454 35.76 15.38 11.43
C ASP A 454 36.10 14.54 10.18
N ARG A 455 36.99 13.53 10.31
CA ARG A 455 37.38 12.64 9.20
C ARG A 455 36.29 11.61 8.87
N THR A 456 35.48 11.24 9.86
CA THR A 456 34.31 10.39 9.65
C THR A 456 33.22 11.17 8.89
N ASP A 457 33.05 12.45 9.20
CA ASP A 457 32.16 13.35 8.45
C ASP A 457 32.61 13.51 6.99
N GLU A 458 33.91 13.63 6.73
CA GLU A 458 34.46 13.64 5.37
C GLU A 458 34.19 12.34 4.60
N LEU A 459 34.30 11.17 5.27
CA LEU A 459 33.93 9.88 4.69
C LEU A 459 32.44 9.81 4.37
N ILE A 460 31.58 10.28 5.27
CA ILE A 460 30.13 10.31 5.07
C ILE A 460 29.78 11.23 3.90
N ALA A 461 30.33 12.44 3.86
CA ALA A 461 30.13 13.41 2.78
C ALA A 461 30.61 12.85 1.42
N PHE A 462 31.76 12.17 1.41
CA PHE A 462 32.24 11.47 0.21
C PHE A 462 31.27 10.39 -0.24
N CYS A 463 30.78 9.56 0.68
CA CYS A 463 29.83 8.50 0.36
C CYS A 463 28.52 9.08 -0.22
N GLN A 464 27.98 10.13 0.38
CA GLN A 464 26.79 10.83 -0.11
C GLN A 464 26.99 11.44 -1.50
N ALA A 465 28.09 12.16 -1.71
CA ALA A 465 28.38 12.83 -2.98
C ALA A 465 28.54 11.86 -4.17
N ASN A 466 28.88 10.59 -3.90
CA ASN A 466 29.10 9.58 -4.93
C ASN A 466 28.06 8.44 -4.87
N GLY A 467 26.98 8.59 -4.09
CA GLY A 467 25.91 7.58 -3.99
C GLY A 467 26.39 6.22 -3.48
N ILE A 468 27.30 6.20 -2.49
CA ILE A 468 27.87 5.02 -1.87
C ILE A 468 27.19 4.78 -0.51
N HIS A 469 26.76 3.56 -0.26
CA HIS A 469 26.20 3.10 1.00
C HIS A 469 27.00 1.92 1.53
N ILE A 470 27.42 2.00 2.79
CA ILE A 470 28.24 0.96 3.43
C ILE A 470 27.42 0.32 4.54
N ASP A 471 27.18 -0.98 4.40
CA ASP A 471 26.55 -1.80 5.42
C ASP A 471 27.63 -2.57 6.19
N GLU A 472 27.77 -2.21 7.47
CA GLU A 472 28.73 -2.81 8.40
C GLU A 472 28.07 -3.77 9.40
N ARG A 473 26.74 -3.93 9.37
CA ARG A 473 26.00 -4.75 10.33
C ARG A 473 26.13 -6.26 10.04
N GLU A 474 26.64 -6.62 8.87
CA GLU A 474 26.89 -8.00 8.48
C GLU A 474 28.32 -8.47 8.82
N ALA A 475 28.50 -9.79 8.94
CA ALA A 475 29.83 -10.40 9.15
C ALA A 475 30.84 -10.06 8.03
N ARG A 476 30.38 -9.60 6.87
CA ARG A 476 31.17 -9.05 5.77
C ARG A 476 30.57 -7.72 5.33
N ILE A 477 31.41 -6.70 5.18
CA ILE A 477 30.97 -5.37 4.75
C ILE A 477 30.36 -5.45 3.36
N ARG A 478 29.23 -4.77 3.15
CA ARG A 478 28.62 -4.59 1.84
C ARG A 478 28.71 -3.12 1.43
N VAL A 479 29.18 -2.85 0.22
CA VAL A 479 29.28 -1.49 -0.34
C VAL A 479 28.36 -1.40 -1.53
N ARG A 480 27.23 -0.71 -1.40
CA ARG A 480 26.32 -0.44 -2.52
C ARG A 480 26.69 0.91 -3.13
N MET A 481 26.72 0.97 -4.44
CA MET A 481 27.00 2.16 -5.22
C MET A 481 25.86 2.31 -6.22
N ASN A 482 25.39 3.53 -6.41
CA ASN A 482 24.39 3.85 -7.43
C ASN A 482 24.98 3.70 -8.85
N ASP A 483 24.27 4.24 -9.85
CA ASP A 483 24.82 4.35 -11.20
C ASP A 483 26.12 5.16 -11.15
N LEU A 484 27.21 4.55 -11.63
CA LEU A 484 28.54 5.14 -11.56
C LEU A 484 28.68 6.39 -12.45
N ALA A 485 27.66 6.78 -13.22
CA ALA A 485 27.59 8.04 -13.98
C ALA A 485 28.83 8.35 -14.85
N GLY A 486 29.56 7.31 -15.27
CA GLY A 486 30.79 7.41 -16.07
C GLY A 486 32.10 7.25 -15.29
N ASP A 487 32.10 7.25 -13.96
CA ASP A 487 33.28 6.96 -13.14
C ASP A 487 33.67 5.48 -13.21
N ALA A 488 34.98 5.20 -13.29
CA ALA A 488 35.45 3.82 -13.21
C ALA A 488 35.30 3.30 -11.77
N TRP A 489 34.63 2.16 -11.62
CA TRP A 489 34.44 1.47 -10.32
C TRP A 489 35.73 1.38 -9.48
N ALA A 490 36.85 1.06 -10.12
CA ALA A 490 38.14 0.91 -9.44
C ALA A 490 38.67 2.25 -8.85
N ASP A 491 38.43 3.36 -9.55
CA ASP A 491 38.83 4.70 -9.09
C ASP A 491 37.97 5.13 -7.90
N LEU A 492 36.66 4.85 -7.97
CA LEU A 492 35.73 5.17 -6.90
C LEU A 492 36.02 4.37 -5.62
N ILE A 493 36.30 3.08 -5.75
CA ILE A 493 36.74 2.22 -4.64
C ILE A 493 38.08 2.67 -4.06
N THR A 494 39.00 3.15 -4.89
CA THR A 494 40.30 3.66 -4.43
C THR A 494 40.16 4.97 -3.65
N ARG A 495 39.28 5.88 -4.11
CA ARG A 495 38.93 7.09 -3.37
C ARG A 495 38.22 6.76 -2.06
N LEU A 496 37.26 5.82 -2.08
CA LEU A 496 36.56 5.36 -0.88
C LEU A 496 37.53 4.86 0.18
N LYS A 497 38.50 4.04 -0.22
CA LYS A 497 39.52 3.52 0.68
C LYS A 497 40.35 4.61 1.36
N ARG A 498 40.68 5.69 0.66
CA ARG A 498 41.40 6.82 1.26
C ARG A 498 40.61 7.40 2.43
N TYR A 499 39.35 7.77 2.19
CA TYR A 499 38.46 8.29 3.24
C TYR A 499 38.20 7.27 4.35
N TRP A 500 38.11 5.99 4.02
CA TRP A 500 37.95 4.90 4.98
C TRP A 500 39.12 4.84 5.96
N VAL A 501 40.36 4.89 5.45
CA VAL A 501 41.58 4.86 6.26
C VAL A 501 41.77 6.18 7.03
N GLU A 502 41.47 7.31 6.39
CA GLU A 502 41.56 8.64 7.04
C GLU A 502 40.58 8.73 8.23
N ALA A 503 39.39 8.13 8.12
CA ALA A 503 38.43 7.97 9.21
C ALA A 503 38.83 6.91 10.26
N GLY A 504 40.07 6.39 10.23
CA GLY A 504 40.60 5.45 11.22
C GLY A 504 40.07 4.02 11.10
N ARG A 505 39.43 3.65 9.98
CA ARG A 505 38.84 2.32 9.79
C ARG A 505 39.85 1.35 9.18
N ASP A 506 39.74 0.08 9.55
CA ASP A 506 40.64 -0.99 9.08
C ASP A 506 40.49 -1.23 7.56
N PRO A 507 41.55 -1.01 6.76
CA PRO A 507 41.51 -1.23 5.31
C PRO A 507 41.30 -2.69 4.91
N GLU A 508 41.65 -3.66 5.76
CA GLU A 508 41.41 -5.09 5.48
C GLU A 508 39.91 -5.41 5.47
N ARG A 509 39.11 -4.77 6.33
CA ARG A 509 37.64 -4.93 6.30
C ARG A 509 37.04 -4.43 4.99
N LEU A 510 37.58 -3.36 4.42
CA LEU A 510 37.13 -2.85 3.12
C LEU A 510 37.57 -3.76 1.97
N LYS A 511 38.75 -4.41 2.03
CA LYS A 511 39.21 -5.34 0.98
C LYS A 511 38.25 -6.50 0.75
N ASP A 512 37.73 -7.05 1.83
CA ASP A 512 36.80 -8.19 1.79
C ASP A 512 35.35 -7.77 1.56
N ALA A 513 35.08 -6.48 1.41
CA ALA A 513 33.75 -5.98 1.15
C ALA A 513 33.24 -6.38 -0.24
N MET A 514 31.98 -6.79 -0.30
CA MET A 514 31.28 -7.02 -1.57
C MET A 514 30.69 -5.70 -2.07
N THR A 515 31.10 -5.29 -3.27
CA THR A 515 30.63 -4.06 -3.91
C THR A 515 29.52 -4.37 -4.90
N HIS A 516 28.41 -3.65 -4.81
CA HIS A 516 27.25 -3.76 -5.68
C HIS A 516 27.11 -2.43 -6.41
N TYR A 517 27.17 -2.42 -7.74
CA TYR A 517 27.13 -1.18 -8.51
C TYR A 517 26.44 -1.38 -9.85
N ARG A 518 26.04 -0.29 -10.51
CA ARG A 518 25.52 -0.32 -11.88
C ARG A 518 26.44 0.45 -12.80
N ASP A 519 26.77 -0.14 -13.95
CA ASP A 519 27.40 0.57 -15.06
C ASP A 519 26.58 0.40 -16.35
N ASN A 520 27.07 0.94 -17.47
CA ASN A 520 26.39 0.88 -18.77
C ASN A 520 26.06 -0.55 -19.25
N ALA A 521 26.70 -1.58 -18.69
CA ALA A 521 26.42 -2.98 -19.00
C ALA A 521 25.44 -3.65 -18.02
N GLY A 522 24.91 -2.91 -17.04
CA GLY A 522 23.95 -3.40 -16.04
C GLY A 522 24.53 -3.52 -14.62
N PRO A 523 23.80 -4.18 -13.71
CA PRO A 523 24.24 -4.37 -12.33
C PRO A 523 25.41 -5.37 -12.23
N LYS A 524 26.37 -5.09 -11.34
CA LYS A 524 27.57 -5.90 -11.10
C LYS A 524 27.83 -6.05 -9.62
N ILE A 525 28.36 -7.23 -9.25
CA ILE A 525 28.82 -7.54 -7.90
C ILE A 525 30.29 -7.96 -7.98
N ARG A 526 31.17 -7.26 -7.26
CA ARG A 526 32.62 -7.56 -7.23
C ARG A 526 33.21 -7.29 -5.85
N PRO A 527 34.18 -8.10 -5.39
CA PRO A 527 34.86 -7.78 -4.15
C PRO A 527 35.81 -6.58 -4.35
N ALA A 528 35.83 -5.66 -3.37
CA ALA A 528 36.57 -4.41 -3.44
C ALA A 528 38.07 -4.60 -3.73
N ARG A 529 38.68 -5.67 -3.20
CA ARG A 529 40.07 -6.05 -3.52
C ARG A 529 40.39 -6.16 -5.03
N SER A 530 39.39 -6.41 -5.87
CA SER A 530 39.59 -6.49 -7.33
C SER A 530 39.91 -5.14 -7.96
N ALA A 531 39.67 -4.02 -7.24
CA ALA A 531 40.05 -2.68 -7.66
C ALA A 531 41.57 -2.44 -7.57
N TRP A 532 42.30 -3.24 -6.78
CA TRP A 532 43.71 -2.99 -6.43
C TRP A 532 44.69 -4.06 -6.94
N GLY A 533 44.20 -5.04 -7.71
CA GLY A 533 45.02 -6.13 -8.26
C GLY A 533 45.34 -7.24 -7.22
N ARG A 534 45.58 -8.47 -7.69
CA ARG A 534 45.99 -9.59 -6.82
C ARG A 534 47.43 -9.37 -6.35
N GLY A 535 47.63 -9.14 -5.05
CA GLY A 535 48.94 -9.32 -4.39
C GLY A 535 49.63 -8.07 -3.85
N GLN A 536 48.98 -6.92 -3.75
CA GLN A 536 49.55 -5.78 -3.01
C GLN A 536 49.08 -5.79 -1.55
N THR A 537 49.99 -6.13 -0.63
CA THR A 537 49.89 -5.73 0.77
C THR A 537 49.97 -4.21 0.85
N LEU A 538 49.10 -3.61 1.65
CA LEU A 538 49.04 -2.15 1.77
C LEU A 538 49.95 -1.71 2.91
N GLN A 539 50.77 -0.70 2.64
CA GLN A 539 51.37 0.16 3.65
C GLN A 539 50.38 1.23 4.07
#